data_AF-A0A2V6Q6L9-F1
#
_entry.id   AF-A0A2V6Q6L9-F1
#
_cell.length_a   1.000
_cell.length_b   1.000
_cell.length_c   1.000
_cell.angle_alpha   90.00
_cell.angle_beta   90.00
_cell.angle_gamma   90.00
#
_symmetry.space_group_name_H-M   'P 1'
#
loop_
_entity.id
_entity.type
_entity.pdbx_description
1 polymer ?
#
loop_
_entity_poly.entity_id
_entity_poly.type
_entity_poly.pdbx_seq_one_letter_code
_entity_poly.pdbx_strand_id
1 'polypeptide(L)' 'MEGKIQAVNTDERTVTLDNGARLWLPDTADLDVLKEGVEIKASYEERDGKNVVTDLEVK' A
#
# COMPACT_ATOMS: atom_id res chain seq x y z
N MET A 1 3.94 -6.76 -6.31
CA MET A 1 4.96 -6.93 -5.26
C MET A 1 4.31 -7.46 -3.99
N GLU A 2 5.10 -8.04 -3.10
CA GLU A 2 4.65 -8.52 -1.79
C GLU A 2 5.51 -7.87 -0.69
N GLY A 3 4.93 -7.66 0.48
CA GLY A 3 5.65 -7.12 1.63
C GLY A 3 4.77 -6.95 2.85
N LYS A 4 5.41 -6.75 4.00
CA LYS A 4 4.72 -6.53 5.27
C LYS A 4 4.54 -5.03 5.49
N ILE A 5 3.33 -4.61 5.84
CA ILE A 5 3.05 -3.21 6.17
C ILE A 5 3.80 -2.85 7.45
N GLN A 6 4.61 -1.79 7.37
CA GLN A 6 5.26 -1.15 8.52
C GLN A 6 4.53 0.11 8.96
N ALA A 7 3.94 0.86 8.03
CA ALA A 7 3.19 2.06 8.37
C ALA A 7 2.06 2.31 7.38
N VAL A 8 0.97 2.89 7.90
CA VAL A 8 -0.16 3.38 7.13
C VAL A 8 -0.33 4.86 7.44
N ASN A 9 -0.33 5.69 6.41
CA ASN A 9 -0.64 7.11 6.50
C ASN A 9 -1.99 7.34 5.83
N THR A 10 -3.03 7.60 6.63
CA THR A 10 -4.40 7.82 6.14
C THR A 10 -4.60 9.20 5.54
N ASP A 11 -3.82 10.19 5.97
CA ASP A 11 -3.90 11.57 5.46
C ASP A 11 -3.37 11.64 4.02
N GLU A 12 -2.24 10.98 3.77
CA GLU A 12 -1.62 10.91 2.43
C GLU A 12 -2.08 9.70 1.61
N ARG A 13 -2.91 8.82 2.20
CA ARG A 13 -3.33 7.53 1.64
C ARG A 13 -2.14 6.72 1.11
N THR A 14 -1.14 6.49 1.96
CA THR A 14 0.04 5.68 1.59
C THR A 14 0.33 4.58 2.58
N VAL A 15 0.88 3.48 2.07
CA VAL A 15 1.49 2.43 2.91
C VAL A 15 3.00 2.38 2.67
N THR A 16 3.74 2.13 3.75
CA THR A 16 5.17 1.82 3.69
C THR A 16 5.34 0.35 4.07
N LEU A 17 6.03 -0.39 3.21
CA LEU A 17 6.35 -1.79 3.41
C LEU A 17 7.73 -1.96 4.06
N ASP A 18 7.98 -3.14 4.59
CA ASP A 18 9.22 -3.54 5.27
C ASP A 18 10.48 -3.49 4.41
N ASN A 19 10.33 -3.60 3.09
CA ASN A 19 11.39 -3.40 2.12
C ASN A 19 11.67 -1.91 1.81
N GLY A 20 10.99 -0.97 2.48
CA GLY A 20 11.11 0.47 2.27
C GLY A 20 10.27 1.02 1.11
N ALA A 21 9.52 0.17 0.40
CA ALA A 21 8.65 0.63 -0.67
C ALA A 21 7.49 1.47 -0.11
N ARG A 22 7.22 2.59 -0.79
CA ARG A 22 6.06 3.45 -0.52
C ARG A 22 5.06 3.31 -1.66
N LEU A 23 3.82 3.00 -1.31
CA LEU A 23 2.72 2.82 -2.26
C LEU A 23 1.59 3.80 -1.95
N TRP A 24 1.02 4.39 -2.99
CA TRP A 24 -0.16 5.27 -2.90
C TRP A 24 -1.41 4.45 -3.14
N LEU A 25 -2.35 4.55 -2.22
CA LEU A 25 -3.59 3.80 -2.27
C LEU A 25 -4.63 4.56 -3.10
N PRO A 26 -5.39 3.87 -3.97
CA PRO A 26 -6.51 4.48 -4.66
C PRO A 26 -7.62 4.84 -3.66
N ASP A 27 -8.53 5.73 -4.07
CA ASP A 27 -9.64 6.15 -3.21
C ASP A 27 -10.56 4.98 -2.82
N THR A 28 -10.60 3.95 -3.66
CA THR A 28 -11.37 2.71 -3.49
C THR A 28 -10.75 1.71 -2.53
N ALA A 29 -9.51 1.93 -2.06
CA ALA A 29 -8.88 1.01 -1.12
C ALA A 29 -9.58 1.06 0.24
N ASP A 30 -9.86 -0.12 0.80
CA ASP A 30 -10.33 -0.24 2.17
C ASP A 30 -9.13 -0.07 3.13
N LEU A 31 -9.11 1.03 3.88
CA LEU A 31 -8.02 1.33 4.80
C LEU A 31 -8.16 0.59 6.13
N ASP A 32 -9.36 0.09 6.48
CA ASP A 32 -9.61 -0.55 7.77
C ASP A 32 -8.94 -1.93 7.88
N VAL A 33 -8.65 -2.55 6.73
CA VAL A 33 -7.93 -3.83 6.63
C VAL A 33 -6.41 -3.66 6.55
N LEU A 34 -5.91 -2.43 6.33
CA LEU A 34 -4.49 -2.14 6.21
C LEU A 34 -3.95 -1.68 7.56
N LYS A 35 -3.13 -2.52 8.18
CA LYS A 35 -2.52 -2.24 9.49
C LYS A 35 -1.08 -2.69 9.50
N GLU A 36 -0.27 -2.05 10.33
CA GLU A 36 1.08 -2.50 10.61
C GLU A 36 1.05 -3.99 11.01
N GLY A 37 1.98 -4.76 10.46
CA GLY A 37 2.08 -6.18 10.74
C GLY A 37 1.47 -7.09 9.66
N VAL A 38 0.54 -6.58 8.86
CA VAL A 38 -0.18 -7.34 7.83
C VAL A 38 0.71 -7.56 6.61
N GLU A 39 0.70 -8.77 6.05
CA GLU A 39 1.34 -9.07 4.77
C GLU A 39 0.35 -8.80 3.64
N ILE A 40 0.81 -8.08 2.61
CA ILE A 40 0.00 -7.78 1.43
C ILE A 40 0.71 -8.18 0.15
N LYS A 41 -0.10 -8.38 -0.88
CA LYS A 41 0.33 -8.43 -2.28
C LYS A 41 -0.34 -7.28 -3.02
N ALA A 42 0.46 -6.42 -3.64
CA ALA A 42 -0.03 -5.24 -4.35
C ALA A 42 0.49 -5.18 -5.79
N SER A 43 -0.40 -4.91 -6.74
CA SER A 43 -0.04 -4.46 -8.08
C SER A 43 -0.15 -2.94 -8.14
N TYR A 44 0.75 -2.30 -8.87
CA TYR A 44 0.80 -0.84 -8.96
C TYR A 44 1.25 -0.38 -10.33
N GLU A 45 0.90 0.85 -10.66
CA GLU A 45 1.39 1.58 -11.83
C GLU A 45 2.11 2.84 -11.37
N GLU A 46 3.21 3.18 -12.03
CA GLU A 46 3.87 4.45 -11.79
C GLU A 46 3.10 5.58 -12.48
N ARG A 47 2.70 6.59 -11.72
CA ARG A 47 2.05 7.82 -12.21
C ARG A 47 2.68 9.01 -11.51
N ASP A 48 3.29 9.92 -12.28
CA ASP A 48 3.96 11.12 -11.74
C ASP A 48 5.02 10.79 -10.65
N GLY A 49 5.78 9.71 -10.83
CA GLY A 49 6.79 9.24 -9.87
C GLY A 49 6.21 8.62 -8.59
N LYS A 50 4.90 8.33 -8.56
CA LYS A 50 4.21 7.63 -7.47
C LYS A 50 3.80 6.23 -7.90
N ASN A 51 4.05 5.25 -7.06
CA ASN A 51 3.56 3.88 -7.24
C ASN A 51 2.10 3.80 -6.78
N VAL A 52 1.15 4.01 -7.69
CA VAL A 52 -0.28 3.98 -7.38
C VAL A 52 -0.80 2.55 -7.47
N VAL A 53 -1.34 2.04 -6.38
CA VAL A 53 -1.87 0.68 -6.29
C VAL A 53 -3.09 0.55 -7.19
N THR A 54 -3.11 -0.51 -8.00
CA THR A 54 -4.22 -0.87 -8.88
C THR A 54 -4.97 -2.11 -8.39
N ASP A 55 -4.29 -2.97 -7.63
CA ASP A 55 -4.86 -4.17 -7.03
C ASP A 55 -4.15 -4.45 -5.70
N LEU A 56 -4.91 -4.82 -4.66
CA LEU A 56 -4.37 -5.10 -3.34
C LEU A 56 -5.09 -6.31 -2.74
N GLU A 57 -4.29 -7.28 -2.32
CA GLU A 57 -4.71 -8.49 -1.62
C GLU A 57 -4.04 -8.51 -0.24
N VAL A 58 -4.88 -8.64 0.80
CA VAL A 58 -4.44 -8.86 2.18
C VAL A 58 -4.36 -10.36 2.44
N LYS A 59 -3.25 -10.83 3.01
CA LYS A 59 -3.05 -12.25 3.35
C LYS A 59 -3.44 -12.57 4.80
#